data_AF-A0A962Z4Z8-F1
#
_entry.id   AF-A0A962Z4Z8-F1
#
_cell.length_a   1.000
_cell.length_b   1.000
_cell.length_c   1.000
_cell.angle_alpha   90.00
_cell.angle_beta   90.00
_cell.angle_gamma   90.00
#
_symmetry.space_group_name_H-M   'P 1'
#
loop_
_entity.id
_entity.type
_entity.pdbx_description
1 polymer ?
#
loop_
_entity_poly.entity_id
_entity_poly.type
_entity_poly.pdbx_seq_one_letter_code
_entity_poly.pdbx_strand_id
1 'polypeptide(L)' 'MTDEFFIQPKAYDISKHYRARVVSSERITSEKAEAEVREIVLDIPAHSFVYVEGQSIGVLAPPPYEFGNDH' A
#
# COMPACT_ATOMS: atom_id res chain seq x y z
N MET A 1 26.56 26.17 -3.85
CA MET A 1 26.38 24.77 -3.43
C MET A 1 24.99 24.72 -2.85
N THR A 2 24.02 24.30 -3.65
CA THR A 2 22.60 24.29 -3.32
C THR A 2 22.35 23.13 -2.36
N ASP A 3 21.91 23.44 -1.13
CA ASP A 3 21.41 22.44 -0.20
C ASP A 3 20.15 21.83 -0.80
N GLU A 4 20.31 20.66 -1.42
CA GLU A 4 19.18 19.83 -1.79
C GLU A 4 18.48 19.41 -0.49
N PHE A 5 17.26 19.88 -0.29
CA PHE A 5 16.36 19.38 0.73
C PHE A 5 16.06 17.91 0.43
N PHE A 6 16.92 17.01 0.88
CA PHE A 6 16.61 15.59 0.98
C PHE A 6 15.50 15.44 2.01
N ILE A 7 14.25 15.41 1.55
CA ILE A 7 13.14 14.92 2.35
C ILE A 7 13.44 13.45 2.61
N GLN A 8 13.98 13.13 3.78
CA GLN A 8 14.04 11.75 4.22
C GLN A 8 12.61 11.23 4.27
N PRO A 9 12.28 10.11 3.60
CA PRO A 9 10.96 9.50 3.72
C PRO A 9 10.73 9.27 5.21
N LYS A 10 9.63 9.80 5.74
CA LYS A 10 9.25 9.54 7.13
C LYS A 10 9.14 8.03 7.28
N ALA A 11 10.04 7.43 8.06
CA ALA A 11 9.97 6.01 8.36
C ALA A 11 8.61 5.76 9.04
N TYR A 12 7.75 5.00 8.38
CA TYR A 12 6.50 4.57 8.98
C TYR A 12 6.83 3.56 10.08
N ASP A 13 6.19 3.68 11.24
CA ASP A 13 6.31 2.68 12.30
C ASP A 13 5.59 1.41 11.86
N ILE A 14 6.36 0.43 11.37
CA ILE A 14 5.85 -0.87 10.91
C ILE A 14 5.73 -1.91 12.04
N SER A 15 6.10 -1.56 13.27
CA SER A 15 6.04 -2.47 14.42
C SER A 15 4.61 -2.87 14.79
N LYS A 16 3.63 -2.02 14.45
CA LYS A 16 2.20 -2.24 14.66
C LYS A 16 1.47 -2.23 13.32
N HIS A 17 1.22 -3.43 12.79
CA HIS A 17 0.47 -3.62 11.56
C HIS A 17 -0.76 -4.50 11.81
N TYR A 18 -1.76 -4.37 10.93
CA TYR A 18 -2.94 -5.24 10.93
C TYR A 18 -2.74 -6.36 9.91
N ARG A 19 -3.24 -7.56 10.22
CA ARG A 19 -3.39 -8.63 9.23
C ARG A 19 -4.70 -8.41 8.48
N ALA A 20 -4.60 -8.04 7.21
CA ALA A 20 -5.75 -7.92 6.32
C ALA A 20 -5.95 -9.21 5.52
N ARG A 21 -7.20 -9.45 5.09
CA ARG A 21 -7.56 -10.51 4.15
C ARG A 21 -8.05 -9.87 2.85
N VAL A 22 -7.53 -10.32 1.72
CA VAL A 22 -8.06 -9.90 0.41
C VAL A 22 -9.45 -10.52 0.22
N VAL A 23 -10.45 -9.68 0.02
CA VAL A 23 -11.83 -10.09 -0.24
C VAL A 23 -12.07 -10.23 -1.74
N SER A 24 -11.62 -9.25 -2.51
CA SER A 24 -11.70 -9.26 -3.98
C SER A 24 -10.47 -8.59 -4.58
N SER A 25 -10.21 -8.96 -5.83
CA SER A 25 -9.23 -8.29 -6.67
C SER A 25 -9.76 -8.29 -8.10
N GLU A 26 -10.22 -7.15 -8.58
CA GLU A 26 -10.88 -7.01 -9.88
C GLU A 26 -10.05 -6.10 -10.79
N ARG A 27 -9.88 -6.50 -12.04
CA ARG A 27 -9.20 -5.69 -13.03
C ARG A 27 -10.13 -4.57 -13.51
N ILE A 28 -9.68 -3.33 -13.40
CA ILE A 28 -10.46 -2.16 -13.82
C ILE A 28 -10.01 -1.60 -15.17
N THR A 29 -8.82 -2.00 -15.66
CA THR A 29 -8.38 -1.65 -17.02
C THR A 29 -8.82 -2.70 -18.04
N SER A 30 -9.08 -2.27 -19.27
CA SER A 30 -9.38 -3.15 -20.40
C SER A 30 -8.23 -4.14 -20.67
N GLU A 31 -8.54 -5.38 -21.08
CA GLU A 31 -7.56 -6.43 -21.40
C GLU A 31 -6.49 -5.99 -22.41
N LYS A 32 -6.80 -5.01 -23.25
CA LYS A 32 -5.88 -4.45 -24.26
C LYS A 32 -4.98 -3.33 -23.72
N ALA A 33 -5.17 -2.89 -22.48
CA ALA A 33 -4.36 -1.84 -21.88
C ALA A 33 -2.93 -2.33 -21.61
N GLU A 34 -1.95 -1.46 -21.84
CA GLU A 34 -0.52 -1.75 -21.63
C GLU A 34 -0.20 -2.11 -20.18
N ALA A 35 -0.96 -1.54 -19.24
CA ALA A 35 -0.82 -1.80 -17.82
C ALA A 35 -2.13 -2.32 -17.20
N GLU A 36 -1.97 -3.29 -16.31
CA GLU A 36 -3.04 -3.79 -15.46
C GLU A 36 -3.20 -2.91 -14.22
N VAL A 37 -4.41 -2.42 -13.99
CA VAL A 37 -4.78 -1.80 -12.70
C VAL A 37 -5.93 -2.60 -12.11
N ARG A 38 -5.85 -2.85 -10.80
CA ARG A 38 -6.85 -3.61 -10.07
C ARG A 38 -7.40 -2.81 -8.90
N GLU A 39 -8.70 -2.99 -8.66
CA GLU A 39 -9.34 -2.67 -7.39
C GLU A 39 -9.12 -3.86 -6.45
N ILE A 40 -8.65 -3.59 -5.23
CA ILE A 40 -8.44 -4.61 -4.19
C ILE A 40 -9.24 -4.22 -2.96
N VAL A 41 -10.18 -5.08 -2.57
CA VAL A 41 -10.96 -4.89 -1.34
C VAL A 41 -10.32 -5.70 -0.23
N LEU A 42 -10.00 -5.03 0.88
CA LEU A 42 -9.36 -5.62 2.05
C LEU A 42 -10.35 -5.68 3.22
N ASP A 43 -10.47 -6.86 3.82
CA ASP A 43 -11.13 -7.05 5.11
C ASP A 43 -10.09 -6.93 6.22
N ILE A 44 -10.27 -5.95 7.10
CA ILE A 44 -9.40 -5.67 8.23
C ILE A 44 -10.20 -6.02 9.49
N PRO A 45 -9.94 -7.18 10.13
CA PRO A 45 -10.77 -7.70 11.23
C PRO A 45 -10.62 -6.94 12.56
N ALA A 46 -10.05 -5.73 12.55
CA ALA A 46 -9.79 -4.94 13.75
C ALA A 46 -10.76 -3.77 13.88
N HIS A 47 -11.57 -3.78 14.94
CA HIS A 47 -12.52 -2.71 15.28
C HIS A 47 -11.89 -1.32 15.45
N SER A 48 -10.55 -1.23 15.56
CA SER A 48 -9.81 0.01 15.75
C SER A 48 -9.29 0.64 14.46
N PHE A 49 -9.43 -0.02 13.30
CA PHE A 49 -9.00 0.56 12.04
C PHE A 49 -10.07 1.54 11.52
N VAL A 50 -9.83 2.83 11.70
CA VAL A 50 -10.71 3.92 11.26
C VAL A 50 -9.91 4.85 10.36
N TYR A 51 -10.50 5.26 9.25
CA TYR A 51 -9.90 6.19 8.29
C TYR A 51 -10.94 7.21 7.81
N VAL A 52 -10.45 8.30 7.22
CA VAL A 52 -11.25 9.32 6.54
C VAL A 52 -10.86 9.34 5.06
N GLU A 53 -11.80 9.71 4.20
CA GLU A 53 -11.57 9.81 2.76
C GLU A 53 -10.37 10.73 2.44
N GLY A 54 -9.56 10.32 1.46
CA GLY A 54 -8.34 11.02 1.07
C GLY A 54 -7.08 10.63 1.84
N GLN A 55 -7.20 9.79 2.88
CA GLN A 55 -6.03 9.18 3.53
C GLN A 55 -5.48 7.99 2.72
N SER A 56 -4.19 7.73 2.90
CA SER A 56 -3.48 6.60 2.30
C SER A 56 -3.01 5.62 3.38
N ILE A 57 -2.83 4.36 2.98
CA ILE A 57 -2.29 3.30 3.85
C ILE A 57 -1.01 2.73 3.26
N GLY A 58 -0.11 2.28 4.13
CA GLY A 58 1.02 1.44 3.73
C GLY A 58 0.63 -0.03 3.71
N VAL A 59 1.09 -0.78 2.71
CA VAL A 59 0.88 -2.22 2.59
C VAL A 59 2.23 -2.91 2.70
N LEU A 60 2.37 -3.82 3.67
CA LEU A 60 3.53 -4.70 3.80
C LEU A 60 3.24 -5.97 3.02
N ALA A 61 3.82 -6.09 1.82
CA ALA A 61 3.73 -7.32 1.04
C ALA A 61 4.61 -8.41 1.70
N PRO A 62 4.26 -9.70 1.53
CA PRO A 62 5.18 -10.79 1.88
C PRO A 62 6.27 -10.96 0.80
N PRO A 63 7.42 -11.58 1.14
CA PRO A 63 8.47 -11.88 0.17
C PRO A 63 8.01 -12.96 -0.84
N PRO A 64 8.66 -13.06 -2.01
CA PRO A 64 9.82 -12.29 -2.47
C PRO A 64 9.46 -10.89 -2.99
N TYR A 65 10.31 -9.91 -2.67
CA TYR A 65 10.16 -8.53 -3.14
C TYR A 65 10.82 -8.37 -4.50
N GLU A 66 10.03 -8.49 -5.56
CA GLU A 66 10.50 -8.14 -6.90
C GLU A 66 10.63 -6.62 -7.06
N PHE A 67 9.83 -5.86 -6.30
CA PHE A 67 9.78 -4.39 -6.30
C PHE A 67 9.46 -3.84 -4.90
N GLY A 68 9.93 -2.64 -4.58
CA GLY A 68 9.64 -1.94 -3.32
C GLY A 68 10.89 -1.37 -2.64
N ASN A 69 10.69 -0.63 -1.55
CA ASN A 69 11.77 -0.22 -0.66
C ASN A 69 12.03 -1.31 0.38
N ASP A 70 13.29 -1.44 0.81
CA ASP A 70 13.63 -2.18 2.03
C ASP A 70 12.86 -1.58 3.21
N HIS A 71 12.19 -2.42 4.00
CA HIS A 71 11.27 -2.04 5.08
C HIS A 71 11.88 -2.27 6.46
#